data_AF-A0A6A2G1Y8-F1
#
_entry.id   AF-A0A6A2G1Y8-F1
#
_cell.length_a   1.000
_cell.length_b   1.000
_cell.length_c   1.000
_cell.angle_alpha   90.00
_cell.angle_beta   90.00
_cell.angle_gamma   90.00
#
_symmetry.space_group_name_H-M   'P 1'
#
loop_
_entity.id
_entity.type
_entity.pdbx_description
1 polymer ?
#
loop_
_entity_poly.entity_id
_entity_poly.type
_entity_poly.pdbx_seq_one_letter_code
_entity_poly.pdbx_strand_id
1 'polypeptide(L)'
;MKYLILTTFRWMMFAWMHDFSIYANPCLIRYIPLKTLRSYGENIITQIIIINRFVIFSYIYSYTIIIYRQYLSSFRVKFIYYYSYRLLPQREKKMPEYTLFLGCIIPARFPFMEKSTRLVLSQLGCILHDLEGATCCPTKSIIKPIGDLAWYVTAARNLAIAQKAGHNLLVPCNGCYSTLKSVEVEMRINPGMRDEVNAILAFSGLEYTGAVEVKHLVEVLHDEIGLPKIKQHLIKSFDGMRIAPHYGCHMLRPSSSITFDDPNKPRKFDALIEALGAKSIDYGTKMLCCGGNLNTADEPEEATALARMKLMEVTKKADAITLTCPSCFMQYDSRQYMMQKTGEKLNVPVLFYPELLGLAMGFSTQELGMDMHRIDPAEFLSKWDLKYKYLKTLKEVFDLSAIRKCYECAACVNDCPVVKVNPDFNPNEIIGRLLSGELEAVIGSHNIWQCVDCYTCYELCPQKMGMNKIFDKLKHMAVEKGKGPKGFAASIEMFRKDGRLGEPTGVRKKLKLAESPKSGGEELKKLLDHINNKGEENEI
;
A
#
# COMPACT_ATOMS: atom_id res chain seq x y z
N MET A 1 -23.41 -4.92 46.79
CA MET A 1 -23.15 -5.98 45.78
C MET A 1 -22.38 -5.53 44.53
N LYS A 2 -22.53 -4.29 44.03
CA LYS A 2 -21.70 -3.78 42.92
C LYS A 2 -20.25 -3.36 43.30
N TYR A 3 -19.98 -3.11 44.58
CA TYR A 3 -18.62 -2.79 45.08
C TYR A 3 -17.75 -4.00 45.43
N LEU A 4 -18.33 -5.20 45.58
CA LEU A 4 -17.59 -6.42 45.91
C LEU A 4 -17.07 -7.15 44.64
N ILE A 5 -17.64 -6.84 43.47
CA ILE A 5 -17.28 -7.46 42.18
C ILE A 5 -16.06 -6.77 41.54
N LEU A 6 -15.86 -5.47 41.81
CA LEU A 6 -14.74 -4.69 41.29
C LEU A 6 -13.41 -4.96 42.03
N THR A 7 -13.46 -5.41 43.28
CA THR A 7 -12.27 -5.76 44.07
C THR A 7 -11.75 -7.16 43.76
N THR A 8 -12.62 -8.13 43.46
CA THR A 8 -12.22 -9.48 43.02
C THR A 8 -11.64 -9.53 41.61
N PHE A 9 -12.14 -8.70 40.68
CA PHE A 9 -11.59 -8.63 39.32
C PHE A 9 -10.17 -8.03 39.28
N ARG A 10 -9.87 -7.13 40.21
CA ARG A 10 -8.56 -6.45 40.31
C ARG A 10 -7.48 -7.34 40.93
N TRP A 11 -7.85 -8.32 41.76
CA TRP A 11 -6.94 -9.36 42.27
C TRP A 11 -6.70 -10.50 41.28
N MET A 12 -7.72 -10.92 40.51
CA MET A 12 -7.54 -11.94 39.46
C MET A 12 -6.64 -11.47 38.31
N MET A 13 -6.70 -10.19 37.92
CA MET A 13 -5.80 -9.64 36.90
C MET A 13 -4.36 -9.48 37.36
N PHE A 14 -4.12 -9.26 38.66
CA PHE A 14 -2.76 -9.19 39.21
C PHE A 14 -2.10 -10.57 39.32
N ALA A 15 -2.88 -11.62 39.57
CA ALA A 15 -2.38 -13.01 39.55
C ALA A 15 -2.11 -13.53 38.12
N TRP A 16 -2.78 -12.96 37.10
CA TRP A 16 -2.63 -13.39 35.71
C TRP A 16 -1.44 -12.75 34.97
N MET A 17 -0.87 -11.66 35.50
CA MET A 17 0.26 -10.94 34.87
C MET A 17 1.64 -11.39 35.36
N HIS A 18 1.75 -12.35 36.28
CA HIS A 18 3.04 -12.82 36.82
C HIS A 18 3.44 -14.27 36.49
N ASP A 19 2.64 -15.01 35.71
CA ASP A 19 2.91 -16.43 35.39
C ASP A 19 3.06 -16.71 33.88
N PHE A 20 3.59 -15.75 33.12
CA PHE A 20 3.96 -15.95 31.71
C PHE A 20 5.48 -15.90 31.51
N SER A 21 6.19 -16.81 32.17
CA SER A 21 7.56 -17.18 31.80
C SER A 21 7.94 -18.54 32.38
N ILE A 22 7.29 -19.61 31.93
CA ILE A 22 7.78 -21.00 31.90
C ILE A 22 6.71 -21.74 31.09
N TYR A 23 7.02 -22.14 29.86
CA TYR A 23 6.49 -23.30 29.12
C TYR A 23 6.87 -23.12 27.63
N ALA A 24 8.16 -23.31 27.36
CA ALA A 24 8.66 -23.61 26.03
C ALA A 24 9.31 -25.00 26.06
N ASN A 25 8.83 -25.90 25.19
CA ASN A 25 9.40 -27.19 24.78
C ASN A 25 9.62 -28.31 25.83
N PRO A 26 8.95 -29.47 25.68
CA PRO A 26 9.42 -30.72 26.24
C PRO A 26 10.21 -31.49 25.15
N CYS A 27 11.49 -31.18 25.02
CA CYS A 27 12.46 -32.09 24.42
C CYS A 27 13.73 -32.03 25.26
N LEU A 28 14.15 -33.20 25.76
CA LEU A 28 15.35 -33.47 26.55
C LEU A 28 15.26 -33.07 28.03
N ILE A 29 15.23 -34.05 28.93
CA ILE A 29 16.41 -34.44 29.71
C ILE A 29 16.09 -35.68 30.53
N ARG A 30 17.09 -36.55 30.55
CA ARG A 30 17.16 -37.91 31.05
C ARG A 30 17.90 -37.85 32.40
N TYR A 31 17.58 -38.78 33.30
CA TYR A 31 18.30 -39.15 34.54
C TYR A 31 18.25 -38.18 35.74
N ILE A 32 17.80 -38.71 36.90
CA ILE A 32 18.57 -38.89 38.16
C ILE A 32 17.62 -39.53 39.22
N PRO A 33 18.11 -40.39 40.15
CA PRO A 33 17.36 -41.53 40.65
C PRO A 33 16.73 -41.37 42.05
N LEU A 34 15.72 -42.21 42.29
CA LEU A 34 15.03 -42.48 43.56
C LEU A 34 15.96 -42.99 44.67
N LYS A 35 15.78 -42.48 45.90
CA LYS A 35 16.07 -43.22 47.13
C LYS A 35 15.18 -42.79 48.31
N THR A 36 14.37 -43.77 48.75
CA THR A 36 14.06 -44.18 50.14
C THR A 36 13.33 -43.24 51.11
N LEU A 37 12.11 -43.66 51.51
CA LEU A 37 11.65 -44.05 52.88
C LEU A 37 10.12 -44.29 52.81
N ARG A 38 9.58 -45.54 52.81
CA ARG A 38 9.07 -46.34 53.97
C ARG A 38 8.53 -45.45 55.11
N SER A 39 7.32 -45.60 55.66
CA SER A 39 6.52 -46.79 55.99
C SER A 39 5.19 -46.38 56.68
N TYR A 40 4.07 -47.06 56.37
CA TYR A 40 2.85 -47.33 57.21
C TYR A 40 2.01 -46.11 57.69
N GLY A 41 0.68 -46.09 57.75
CA GLY A 41 -0.40 -47.05 57.47
C GLY A 41 -1.78 -46.38 57.74
N GLU A 42 -2.79 -46.87 57.02
CA GLU A 42 -4.23 -46.95 57.36
C GLU A 42 -5.15 -45.72 57.52
N ASN A 43 -6.06 -45.62 56.53
CA ASN A 43 -7.53 -45.53 56.62
C ASN A 43 -8.19 -44.59 57.65
N ILE A 44 -8.65 -43.42 57.15
CA ILE A 44 -9.96 -42.78 57.48
C ILE A 44 -10.29 -41.64 56.47
N ILE A 45 -9.33 -41.20 55.66
CA ILE A 45 -9.51 -40.06 54.72
C ILE A 45 -10.14 -40.47 53.37
N THR A 46 -10.12 -41.75 52.99
CA THR A 46 -10.54 -42.20 51.65
C THR A 46 -12.06 -42.24 51.47
N GLN A 47 -12.87 -42.32 52.53
CA GLN A 47 -14.33 -42.30 52.41
C GLN A 47 -14.94 -40.88 52.39
N ILE A 48 -14.28 -39.87 52.95
CA ILE A 48 -14.77 -38.48 52.94
C ILE A 48 -14.51 -37.79 51.58
N ILE A 49 -13.50 -38.23 50.82
CA ILE A 49 -13.15 -37.66 49.51
C ILE A 49 -14.11 -38.11 48.38
N ILE A 50 -14.76 -39.26 48.50
CA ILE A 50 -15.65 -39.80 47.45
C ILE A 50 -17.03 -39.11 47.46
N ILE A 51 -17.54 -38.72 48.63
CA ILE A 51 -18.85 -38.04 48.75
C ILE A 51 -18.76 -36.56 48.27
N ASN A 52 -17.61 -35.90 48.44
CA ASN A 52 -17.43 -34.52 47.99
C ASN A 52 -17.19 -34.38 46.47
N ARG A 53 -16.75 -35.44 45.77
CA ARG A 53 -16.55 -35.40 44.31
C ARG A 53 -17.84 -35.45 43.51
N PHE A 54 -18.88 -36.12 44.01
CA PHE A 54 -20.16 -36.23 43.30
C PHE A 54 -21.00 -34.95 43.36
N VAL A 55 -20.96 -34.22 44.49
CA VAL A 55 -21.70 -32.95 44.63
C VAL A 55 -21.06 -31.83 43.80
N ILE A 56 -19.72 -31.80 43.71
CA ILE A 56 -18.98 -30.81 42.91
C ILE A 56 -19.16 -31.07 41.40
N PHE A 57 -19.19 -32.32 40.95
CA PHE A 57 -19.40 -32.63 39.52
C PHE A 57 -20.81 -32.27 39.04
N SER A 58 -21.85 -32.47 39.86
CA SER A 58 -23.23 -32.10 39.49
C SER A 58 -23.43 -30.58 39.41
N TYR A 59 -22.79 -29.82 40.31
CA TYR A 59 -22.83 -28.35 40.29
C TYR A 59 -22.05 -27.76 39.10
N ILE A 60 -20.88 -28.32 38.78
CA ILE A 60 -20.10 -27.88 37.62
C ILE A 60 -20.86 -28.21 36.34
N TYR A 61 -21.39 -29.43 36.15
CA TYR A 61 -22.09 -29.80 34.92
C TYR A 61 -23.35 -28.95 34.67
N SER A 62 -24.07 -28.60 35.73
CA SER A 62 -25.27 -27.74 35.65
C SER A 62 -24.90 -26.29 35.29
N TYR A 63 -23.81 -25.76 35.84
CA TYR A 63 -23.30 -24.42 35.48
C TYR A 63 -22.71 -24.38 34.08
N THR A 64 -22.01 -25.44 33.64
CA THR A 64 -21.46 -25.50 32.28
C THR A 64 -22.58 -25.55 31.25
N ILE A 65 -23.69 -26.26 31.50
CA ILE A 65 -24.85 -26.30 30.58
C ILE A 65 -25.57 -24.95 30.52
N ILE A 66 -25.70 -24.23 31.63
CA ILE A 66 -26.31 -22.88 31.65
C ILE A 66 -25.42 -21.90 30.90
N ILE A 67 -24.11 -21.92 31.12
CA ILE A 67 -23.15 -21.07 30.40
C ILE A 67 -23.12 -21.45 28.91
N TYR A 68 -23.17 -22.73 28.56
CA TYR A 68 -23.20 -23.17 27.15
C TYR A 68 -24.51 -22.78 26.44
N ARG A 69 -25.66 -22.86 27.11
CA ARG A 69 -26.95 -22.37 26.56
C ARG A 69 -26.95 -20.85 26.38
N GLN A 70 -26.36 -20.10 27.31
CA GLN A 70 -26.24 -18.64 27.22
C GLN A 70 -25.18 -18.21 26.19
N TYR A 71 -24.14 -19.02 25.98
CA TYR A 71 -23.17 -18.84 24.89
C TYR A 71 -23.77 -19.19 23.53
N LEU A 72 -24.57 -20.26 23.41
CA LEU A 72 -25.22 -20.65 22.15
C LEU A 72 -26.31 -19.66 21.72
N SER A 73 -27.04 -19.04 22.66
CA SER A 73 -27.95 -17.93 22.34
C SER A 73 -27.17 -16.68 21.90
N SER A 74 -26.02 -16.40 22.53
CA SER A 74 -25.13 -15.31 22.12
C SER A 74 -24.41 -15.58 20.79
N PHE A 75 -24.16 -16.84 20.46
CA PHE A 75 -23.53 -17.25 19.19
C PHE A 75 -24.52 -17.19 18.03
N ARG A 76 -25.78 -17.59 18.21
CA ARG A 76 -26.83 -17.38 17.20
C ARG A 76 -27.11 -15.90 16.94
N VAL A 77 -27.10 -15.06 17.98
CA VAL A 77 -27.25 -13.60 17.83
C VAL A 77 -26.00 -12.98 17.19
N LYS A 78 -24.79 -13.43 17.51
CA LYS A 78 -23.55 -12.99 16.84
C LYS A 78 -23.43 -13.48 15.40
N PHE A 79 -23.91 -14.67 15.06
CA PHE A 79 -23.88 -15.19 13.68
C PHE A 79 -24.86 -14.44 12.78
N ILE A 80 -26.02 -14.05 13.32
CA ILE A 80 -26.97 -13.18 12.62
C ILE A 80 -26.37 -11.77 12.48
N TYR A 81 -25.76 -11.20 13.53
CA TYR A 81 -25.07 -9.90 13.40
C TYR A 81 -23.91 -9.93 12.39
N TYR A 82 -23.10 -10.99 12.36
CA TYR A 82 -21.94 -11.07 11.45
C TYR A 82 -22.34 -11.25 9.98
N TYR A 83 -23.48 -11.90 9.69
CA TYR A 83 -24.02 -11.99 8.33
C TYR A 83 -24.95 -10.83 7.94
N SER A 84 -25.61 -10.17 8.90
CA SER A 84 -26.43 -8.98 8.63
C SER A 84 -25.60 -7.74 8.31
N TYR A 85 -24.32 -7.65 8.71
CA TYR A 85 -23.42 -6.61 8.22
C TYR A 85 -22.99 -6.80 6.76
N ARG A 86 -23.19 -7.98 6.16
CA ARG A 86 -22.83 -8.27 4.77
C ARG A 86 -23.95 -7.97 3.76
N LEU A 87 -25.14 -7.63 4.23
CA LEU A 87 -26.32 -7.33 3.41
C LEU A 87 -27.11 -6.14 3.98
N LEU A 88 -26.42 -5.18 4.61
CA LEU A 88 -27.00 -3.84 4.70
C LEU A 88 -27.03 -3.30 3.26
N PRO A 89 -28.19 -2.88 2.73
CA PRO A 89 -28.19 -2.08 1.52
C PRO A 89 -27.24 -0.92 1.79
N GLN A 90 -26.21 -0.80 0.96
CA GLN A 90 -25.36 0.39 0.95
C GLN A 90 -26.34 1.54 0.78
N ARG A 91 -26.64 2.26 1.87
CA ARG A 91 -27.26 3.57 1.75
C ARG A 91 -26.37 4.29 0.76
N GLU A 92 -26.88 4.62 -0.41
CA GLU A 92 -26.18 5.49 -1.35
C GLU A 92 -25.76 6.71 -0.54
N LYS A 93 -24.49 6.75 -0.15
CA LYS A 93 -23.93 7.84 0.61
C LYS A 93 -24.02 9.00 -0.38
N LYS A 94 -24.94 9.94 -0.14
CA LYS A 94 -25.09 11.12 -0.99
C LYS A 94 -23.68 11.66 -1.25
N MET A 95 -23.32 11.72 -2.53
CA MET A 95 -21.96 12.02 -2.91
C MET A 95 -21.57 13.40 -2.35
N PRO A 96 -20.37 13.55 -1.76
CA PRO A 96 -20.03 14.79 -1.09
C PRO A 96 -19.91 15.92 -2.10
N GLU A 97 -20.55 17.04 -1.75
CA GLU A 97 -20.55 18.30 -2.49
C GLU A 97 -19.64 19.29 -1.76
N TYR A 98 -18.78 19.99 -2.51
CA TYR A 98 -17.84 20.95 -1.96
C TYR A 98 -17.86 22.24 -2.75
N THR A 99 -17.52 23.34 -2.07
CA THR A 99 -17.15 24.57 -2.75
C THR A 99 -15.63 24.61 -2.93
N LEU A 100 -15.16 24.80 -4.16
CA LEU A 100 -13.75 24.74 -4.50
C LEU A 100 -13.07 26.09 -4.26
N PHE A 101 -12.06 26.10 -3.39
CA PHE A 101 -11.21 27.27 -3.17
C PHE A 101 -9.92 27.16 -3.99
N LEU A 102 -9.85 27.88 -5.11
CA LEU A 102 -8.73 27.82 -6.06
C LEU A 102 -7.49 28.61 -5.59
N GLY A 103 -7.67 29.55 -4.67
CA GLY A 103 -6.62 30.50 -4.29
C GLY A 103 -6.18 31.38 -5.46
N CYS A 104 -4.94 31.86 -5.42
CA CYS A 104 -4.44 32.80 -6.43
C CYS A 104 -3.58 32.16 -7.52
N ILE A 105 -2.75 31.16 -7.19
CA ILE A 105 -1.76 30.62 -8.14
C ILE A 105 -2.41 29.69 -9.17
N ILE A 106 -3.35 28.84 -8.76
CA ILE A 106 -4.03 27.90 -9.67
C ILE A 106 -4.70 28.65 -10.83
N PRO A 107 -5.62 29.61 -10.60
CA PRO A 107 -6.31 30.27 -11.70
C PRO A 107 -5.38 31.18 -12.51
N ALA A 108 -4.37 31.80 -11.88
CA ALA A 108 -3.52 32.78 -12.55
C ALA A 108 -2.33 32.18 -13.32
N ARG A 109 -1.83 30.99 -12.92
CA ARG A 109 -0.61 30.41 -13.48
C ARG A 109 -0.74 28.95 -13.90
N PHE A 110 -1.50 28.15 -13.17
CA PHE A 110 -1.57 26.70 -13.36
C PHE A 110 -3.02 26.18 -13.45
N PRO A 111 -3.83 26.66 -14.42
CA PRO A 111 -5.24 26.28 -14.55
C PRO A 111 -5.43 24.76 -14.79
N PHE A 112 -4.41 24.07 -15.30
CA PHE A 112 -4.40 22.61 -15.42
C PHE A 112 -4.59 21.88 -14.07
N MET A 113 -4.19 22.50 -12.95
CA MET A 113 -4.41 21.93 -11.62
C MET A 113 -5.89 21.96 -11.22
N GLU A 114 -6.60 23.02 -11.59
CA GLU A 114 -8.05 23.08 -11.44
C GLU A 114 -8.72 22.05 -12.35
N LYS A 115 -8.34 22.04 -13.63
CA LYS A 115 -8.87 21.11 -14.64
C LYS A 115 -8.76 19.65 -14.17
N SER A 116 -7.55 19.23 -13.79
CA SER A 116 -7.28 17.87 -13.30
C SER A 116 -8.05 17.57 -12.01
N THR A 117 -8.11 18.51 -11.05
CA THR A 117 -8.90 18.35 -9.81
C THR A 117 -10.39 18.12 -10.11
N ARG A 118 -10.98 18.93 -10.99
CA ARG A 118 -12.40 18.79 -11.36
C ARG A 118 -12.67 17.48 -12.09
N LEU A 119 -11.81 17.09 -13.03
CA LEU A 119 -11.96 15.84 -13.78
C LEU A 119 -11.96 14.62 -12.85
N VAL A 120 -10.95 14.48 -12.00
CA VAL A 120 -10.83 13.28 -11.14
C VAL A 120 -11.92 13.23 -10.08
N LEU A 121 -12.29 14.37 -9.49
CA LEU A 121 -13.34 14.39 -8.47
C LEU A 121 -14.72 14.17 -9.07
N SER A 122 -15.01 14.70 -10.26
CA SER A 122 -16.23 14.41 -11.01
C SER A 122 -16.32 12.92 -11.36
N GLN A 123 -15.23 12.31 -11.84
CA GLN A 123 -15.16 10.87 -12.10
C GLN A 123 -15.39 10.02 -10.85
N LEU A 124 -15.00 10.53 -9.68
CA LEU A 124 -15.28 9.90 -8.38
C LEU A 124 -16.69 10.20 -7.86
N GLY A 125 -17.48 10.99 -8.59
CA GLY A 125 -18.87 11.36 -8.34
C GLY A 125 -19.06 12.57 -7.42
N CYS A 126 -18.02 13.34 -7.12
CA CYS A 126 -18.12 14.57 -6.33
C CYS A 126 -18.66 15.72 -7.18
N ILE A 127 -19.47 16.58 -6.57
CA ILE A 127 -19.95 17.82 -7.19
C ILE A 127 -19.13 18.97 -6.61
N LEU A 128 -18.55 19.78 -7.49
CA LEU A 128 -17.75 20.94 -7.12
C LEU A 128 -18.45 22.21 -7.56
N HIS A 129 -18.68 23.09 -6.59
CA HIS A 129 -19.27 24.41 -6.78
C HIS A 129 -18.18 25.48 -6.75
N ASP A 130 -18.37 26.55 -7.50
CA ASP A 130 -17.42 27.66 -7.53
C ASP A 130 -17.67 28.60 -6.34
N LEU A 131 -16.59 29.18 -5.81
CA LEU A 131 -16.68 30.20 -4.77
C LEU A 131 -16.62 31.60 -5.39
N GLU A 132 -17.77 32.14 -5.77
CA GLU A 132 -17.83 33.50 -6.32
C GLU A 132 -17.33 34.55 -5.32
N GLY A 133 -16.55 35.50 -5.82
CA GLY A 133 -16.00 36.59 -5.03
C GLY A 133 -14.88 36.20 -4.06
N ALA A 134 -14.38 34.96 -4.11
CA ALA A 134 -13.18 34.55 -3.37
C ALA A 134 -11.96 35.41 -3.74
N THR A 135 -11.12 35.70 -2.75
CA THR A 135 -9.85 36.42 -2.96
C THR A 135 -8.66 35.54 -2.54
N CYS A 136 -7.49 36.14 -2.29
CA CYS A 136 -6.37 35.42 -1.72
C CYS A 136 -6.75 34.79 -0.37
N CYS A 137 -6.17 33.63 -0.07
CA CYS A 137 -6.28 32.93 1.21
C CYS A 137 -5.66 33.64 2.41
N PRO A 138 -5.36 34.93 2.36
CA PRO A 138 -4.03 35.56 2.51
C PRO A 138 -2.82 34.65 2.81
N THR A 139 -1.82 34.69 1.94
CA THR A 139 -0.53 34.03 2.17
C THR A 139 0.12 34.54 3.45
N LYS A 140 0.33 33.64 4.42
CA LYS A 140 0.84 33.98 5.76
C LYS A 140 2.18 34.73 5.72
N SER A 141 3.12 34.35 4.86
CA SER A 141 4.44 35.00 4.79
C SER A 141 4.43 36.43 4.24
N ILE A 142 3.38 36.83 3.53
CA ILE A 142 3.28 38.16 2.90
C ILE A 142 2.28 39.04 3.64
N ILE A 143 1.11 38.49 3.98
CA ILE A 143 0.00 39.27 4.52
C ILE A 143 -0.01 39.32 6.05
N LYS A 144 0.46 38.29 6.75
CA LYS A 144 0.51 38.35 8.22
C LYS A 144 1.46 39.46 8.74
N PRO A 145 2.64 39.70 8.13
CA PRO A 145 3.52 40.80 8.53
C PRO A 145 2.91 42.20 8.46
N ILE A 146 1.91 42.43 7.57
CA ILE A 146 1.24 43.73 7.49
C ILE A 146 0.14 43.91 8.55
N GLY A 147 -0.19 42.86 9.31
CA GLY A 147 -1.12 42.93 10.45
C GLY A 147 -1.93 41.64 10.64
N ASP A 148 -2.02 41.18 11.88
CA ASP A 148 -2.78 39.97 12.24
C ASP A 148 -4.26 40.10 11.90
N LEU A 149 -4.86 41.24 12.19
CA LEU A 149 -6.28 41.48 11.92
C LEU A 149 -6.58 41.46 10.43
N ALA A 150 -5.72 42.05 9.59
CA ALA A 150 -5.86 41.98 8.13
C ALA A 150 -5.81 40.53 7.61
N TRP A 151 -4.91 39.72 8.18
CA TRP A 151 -4.81 38.30 7.85
C TRP A 151 -6.06 37.51 8.27
N TYR A 152 -6.54 37.70 9.50
CA TYR A 152 -7.75 37.03 10.00
C TYR A 152 -9.00 37.46 9.25
N VAL A 153 -9.23 38.76 9.07
CA VAL A 153 -10.41 39.31 8.38
C VAL A 153 -10.46 38.82 6.93
N THR A 154 -9.33 38.83 6.21
CA THR A 154 -9.35 38.40 4.80
C THR A 154 -9.62 36.90 4.67
N ALA A 155 -9.04 36.06 5.55
CA ALA A 155 -9.34 34.64 5.56
C ALA A 155 -10.79 34.35 5.98
N ALA A 156 -11.26 34.97 7.07
CA ALA A 156 -12.62 34.82 7.58
C ALA A 156 -13.68 35.33 6.58
N ARG A 157 -13.37 36.37 5.79
CA ARG A 157 -14.23 36.81 4.67
C ARG A 157 -14.48 35.67 3.69
N ASN A 158 -13.44 34.95 3.28
CA ASN A 158 -13.60 33.82 2.36
C ASN A 158 -14.41 32.68 2.99
N LEU A 159 -14.22 32.42 4.29
CA LEU A 159 -15.02 31.44 5.04
C LEU A 159 -16.50 31.86 5.15
N ALA A 160 -16.78 33.14 5.38
CA ALA A 160 -18.14 33.68 5.43
C ALA A 160 -18.86 33.56 4.06
N ILE A 161 -18.14 33.78 2.96
CA ILE A 161 -18.71 33.59 1.61
C ILE A 161 -18.99 32.11 1.36
N ALA A 162 -18.08 31.21 1.75
CA ALA A 162 -18.30 29.78 1.65
C ALA A 162 -19.50 29.32 2.50
N GLN A 163 -19.71 29.95 3.66
CA GLN A 163 -20.86 29.66 4.52
C GLN A 163 -22.17 30.02 3.84
N LYS A 164 -22.21 31.15 3.13
CA LYS A 164 -23.38 31.53 2.31
C LYS A 164 -23.60 30.56 1.14
N ALA A 165 -22.53 29.99 0.57
CA ALA A 165 -22.61 28.98 -0.48
C ALA A 165 -23.11 27.61 0.02
N GLY A 166 -23.08 27.34 1.34
CA GLY A 166 -23.74 26.19 1.95
C GLY A 166 -22.99 24.86 1.89
N HIS A 167 -21.73 24.84 1.42
CA HIS A 167 -20.90 23.64 1.34
C HIS A 167 -19.54 23.84 2.03
N ASN A 168 -18.93 22.74 2.47
CA ASN A 168 -17.57 22.76 3.00
C ASN A 168 -16.56 23.15 1.92
N LEU A 169 -15.47 23.80 2.32
CA LEU A 169 -14.43 24.22 1.39
C LEU A 169 -13.48 23.08 1.09
N LEU A 170 -13.31 22.78 -0.20
CA LEU A 170 -12.24 21.92 -0.70
C LEU A 170 -11.07 22.77 -1.18
N VAL A 171 -9.88 22.48 -0.68
CA VAL A 171 -8.66 23.24 -0.99
C VAL A 171 -7.57 22.35 -1.58
N PRO A 172 -7.28 22.46 -2.90
CA PRO A 172 -6.20 21.74 -3.58
C PRO A 172 -4.85 22.48 -3.50
N CYS A 173 -4.58 23.13 -2.37
CA CYS A 173 -3.36 23.90 -2.13
C CYS A 173 -2.99 23.92 -0.64
N ASN A 174 -1.80 23.42 -0.31
CA ASN A 174 -1.34 23.35 1.08
C ASN A 174 -1.30 24.71 1.77
N GLY A 175 -0.82 25.76 1.07
CA GLY A 175 -0.73 27.11 1.65
C GLY A 175 -2.10 27.71 1.96
N CYS A 176 -3.04 27.59 1.03
CA CYS A 176 -4.42 28.04 1.23
C CYS A 176 -5.11 27.23 2.34
N TYR A 177 -4.88 25.91 2.36
CA TYR A 177 -5.44 25.02 3.37
C TYR A 177 -4.96 25.41 4.77
N SER A 178 -3.65 25.53 4.99
CA SER A 178 -3.11 25.90 6.31
C SER A 178 -3.63 27.24 6.80
N THR A 179 -3.68 28.27 5.94
CA THR A 179 -4.23 29.57 6.36
C THR A 179 -5.70 29.45 6.74
N LEU A 180 -6.54 29.00 5.80
CA LEU A 180 -7.98 28.96 6.00
C LEU A 180 -8.36 28.03 7.16
N LYS A 181 -7.68 26.88 7.29
CA LYS A 181 -7.88 25.93 8.40
C LYS A 181 -7.48 26.52 9.74
N SER A 182 -6.35 27.23 9.81
CA SER A 182 -5.91 27.86 11.06
C SER A 182 -6.89 28.95 11.51
N VAL A 183 -7.37 29.77 10.57
CA VAL A 183 -8.39 30.79 10.89
C VAL A 183 -9.71 30.14 11.28
N GLU A 184 -10.18 29.12 10.55
CA GLU A 184 -11.39 28.37 10.89
C GLU A 184 -11.34 27.81 12.33
N VAL A 185 -10.22 27.18 12.71
CA VAL A 185 -10.03 26.67 14.07
C VAL A 185 -9.99 27.80 15.10
N GLU A 186 -9.23 28.87 14.85
CA GLU A 186 -9.13 30.02 15.75
C GLU A 186 -10.50 30.68 16.01
N MET A 187 -11.27 30.94 14.94
CA MET A 187 -12.61 31.53 15.05
C MET A 187 -13.58 30.62 15.83
N ARG A 188 -13.37 29.30 15.84
CA ARG A 188 -14.20 28.36 16.61
C ARG A 188 -13.87 28.40 18.10
N ILE A 189 -12.60 28.52 18.46
CA ILE A 189 -12.13 28.39 19.86
C ILE A 189 -11.96 29.73 20.58
N ASN A 190 -11.89 30.84 19.84
CA ASN A 190 -11.66 32.18 20.38
C ASN A 190 -12.83 33.13 20.03
N PRO A 191 -13.89 33.19 20.86
CA PRO A 191 -15.04 34.05 20.61
C PRO A 191 -14.68 35.54 20.50
N GLY A 192 -13.73 36.02 21.30
CA GLY A 192 -13.33 37.45 21.27
C GLY A 192 -12.73 37.84 19.92
N MET A 193 -11.82 37.01 19.39
CA MET A 193 -11.27 37.21 18.04
C MET A 193 -12.35 37.09 16.97
N ARG A 194 -13.27 36.13 17.09
CA ARG A 194 -14.39 35.99 16.15
C ARG A 194 -15.29 37.23 16.15
N ASP A 195 -15.61 37.77 17.31
CA ASP A 195 -16.46 38.95 17.45
C ASP A 195 -15.78 40.21 16.88
N GLU A 196 -14.48 40.39 17.13
CA GLU A 196 -13.67 41.46 16.54
C GLU A 196 -13.65 41.37 15.00
N VAL A 197 -13.40 40.17 14.45
CA VAL A 197 -13.39 39.93 13.01
C VAL A 197 -14.79 40.15 12.42
N ASN A 198 -15.85 39.65 13.06
CA ASN A 198 -17.23 39.82 12.59
C ASN A 198 -17.69 41.28 12.63
N ALA A 199 -17.24 42.08 13.59
CA ALA A 199 -17.49 43.52 13.60
C ALA A 199 -16.96 44.21 12.33
N ILE A 200 -15.85 43.73 11.78
CA ILE A 200 -15.28 44.23 10.52
C ILE A 200 -16.00 43.65 9.31
N LEU A 201 -16.30 42.34 9.32
CA LEU A 201 -17.04 41.70 8.23
C LEU A 201 -18.45 42.30 8.05
N ALA A 202 -19.06 42.82 9.12
CA ALA A 202 -20.35 43.48 9.08
C ALA A 202 -20.40 44.69 8.11
N PHE A 203 -19.29 45.43 7.92
CA PHE A 203 -19.21 46.50 6.91
C PHE A 203 -19.46 46.00 5.49
N SER A 204 -19.26 44.71 5.23
CA SER A 204 -19.51 44.06 3.94
C SER A 204 -20.75 43.14 3.97
N GLY A 205 -21.58 43.23 5.00
CA GLY A 205 -22.75 42.35 5.17
C GLY A 205 -22.37 40.86 5.29
N LEU A 206 -21.21 40.57 5.85
CA LEU A 206 -20.69 39.22 6.07
C LEU A 206 -20.58 38.93 7.56
N GLU A 207 -20.72 37.66 7.91
CA GLU A 207 -20.52 37.12 9.24
C GLU A 207 -20.04 35.68 9.10
N TYR A 208 -19.02 35.30 9.88
CA TYR A 208 -18.58 33.92 9.97
C TYR A 208 -18.93 33.33 11.34
N THR A 209 -19.71 32.24 11.33
CA THR A 209 -20.21 31.61 12.56
C THR A 209 -19.43 30.37 12.97
N GLY A 210 -18.52 29.87 12.11
CA GLY A 210 -17.76 28.64 12.32
C GLY A 210 -18.40 27.39 11.71
N ALA A 211 -19.43 27.54 10.87
CA ALA A 211 -20.20 26.43 10.30
C ALA A 211 -19.51 25.70 9.13
N VAL A 212 -18.58 26.36 8.44
CA VAL A 212 -17.85 25.77 7.30
C VAL A 212 -16.58 25.09 7.78
N GLU A 213 -16.37 23.85 7.36
CA GLU A 213 -15.09 23.17 7.51
C GLU A 213 -14.19 23.40 6.29
N VAL A 214 -12.89 23.57 6.55
CA VAL A 214 -11.87 23.61 5.50
C VAL A 214 -11.25 22.22 5.37
N LYS A 215 -11.36 21.63 4.18
CA LYS A 215 -10.87 20.29 3.85
C LYS A 215 -9.73 20.35 2.84
N HIS A 216 -8.67 19.59 3.11
CA HIS A 216 -7.60 19.43 2.13
C HIS A 216 -7.98 18.39 1.07
N LEU A 217 -7.51 18.54 -0.16
CA LEU A 217 -7.74 17.55 -1.22
C LEU A 217 -7.34 16.12 -0.82
N VAL A 218 -6.18 15.95 -0.17
CA VAL A 218 -5.71 14.64 0.32
C VAL A 218 -6.61 14.07 1.41
N GLU A 219 -7.11 14.92 2.32
CA GLU A 219 -8.05 14.53 3.38
C GLU A 219 -9.34 13.97 2.75
N VAL A 220 -9.90 14.68 1.76
CA VAL A 220 -11.12 14.24 1.06
C VAL A 220 -10.90 12.94 0.29
N LEU A 221 -9.83 12.83 -0.48
CA LEU A 221 -9.53 11.63 -1.26
C LEU A 221 -9.29 10.41 -0.38
N HIS A 222 -8.57 10.57 0.73
CA HIS A 222 -8.21 9.46 1.61
C HIS A 222 -9.32 9.09 2.59
N ASP A 223 -9.90 10.06 3.30
CA ASP A 223 -10.80 9.80 4.43
C ASP A 223 -12.27 9.74 4.03
N GLU A 224 -12.69 10.56 3.06
CA GLU A 224 -14.11 10.69 2.69
C GLU A 224 -14.49 9.83 1.48
N ILE A 225 -13.68 9.88 0.42
CA ILE A 225 -13.85 9.07 -0.80
C ILE A 225 -13.32 7.66 -0.57
N GLY A 226 -12.11 7.55 -0.03
CA GLY A 226 -11.48 6.30 0.33
C GLY A 226 -10.74 5.59 -0.81
N LEU A 227 -9.64 4.94 -0.44
CA LEU A 227 -8.80 4.16 -1.36
C LEU A 227 -9.56 3.08 -2.15
N PRO A 228 -10.56 2.35 -1.59
CA PRO A 228 -11.32 1.36 -2.36
C PRO A 228 -12.05 1.96 -3.55
N LYS A 229 -12.68 3.14 -3.39
CA LYS A 229 -13.40 3.80 -4.49
C LYS A 229 -12.43 4.29 -5.56
N ILE A 230 -11.28 4.85 -5.16
CA ILE A 230 -10.22 5.24 -6.10
C ILE A 230 -9.79 4.03 -6.94
N LYS A 231 -9.50 2.89 -6.30
CA LYS A 231 -9.07 1.65 -6.98
C LYS A 231 -10.08 1.13 -8.00
N GLN A 232 -11.38 1.28 -7.73
CA GLN A 232 -12.45 0.87 -8.64
C GLN A 232 -12.50 1.69 -9.94
N HIS A 233 -11.98 2.91 -9.94
CA HIS A 233 -12.00 3.81 -11.11
C HIS A 233 -10.68 3.78 -11.90
N LEU A 234 -9.73 2.91 -11.53
CA LEU A 234 -8.44 2.83 -12.23
C LEU A 234 -8.59 2.00 -13.51
N ILE A 235 -8.15 2.58 -14.62
CA ILE A 235 -8.03 1.92 -15.92
C ILE A 235 -6.60 1.45 -16.14
N LYS A 236 -5.61 2.24 -15.72
CA LYS A 236 -4.19 1.97 -15.92
C LYS A 236 -3.40 2.21 -14.63
N SER A 237 -2.92 1.13 -14.01
CA SER A 237 -2.12 1.23 -12.77
C SER A 237 -0.70 1.73 -13.03
N PHE A 238 -0.09 2.36 -12.02
CA PHE A 238 1.34 2.69 -11.96
C PHE A 238 2.21 1.56 -11.40
N ASP A 239 1.78 0.31 -11.60
CA ASP A 239 2.48 -0.90 -11.18
C ASP A 239 3.97 -0.86 -11.58
N GLY A 240 4.84 -0.99 -10.58
CA GLY A 240 6.29 -0.99 -10.77
C GLY A 240 6.95 0.39 -10.95
N MET A 241 6.18 1.48 -10.97
CA MET A 241 6.72 2.83 -10.92
C MET A 241 7.05 3.22 -9.47
N ARG A 242 8.08 4.04 -9.29
CA ARG A 242 8.53 4.57 -8.01
C ARG A 242 8.23 6.06 -7.96
N ILE A 243 7.43 6.50 -7.00
CA ILE A 243 7.00 7.91 -6.92
C ILE A 243 7.42 8.47 -5.57
N ALA A 244 8.09 9.61 -5.59
CA ALA A 244 8.47 10.34 -4.38
C ALA A 244 7.33 11.26 -3.94
N PRO A 245 6.69 11.03 -2.77
CA PRO A 245 5.74 11.98 -2.23
C PRO A 245 6.44 13.23 -1.72
N HIS A 246 5.97 14.41 -2.13
CA HIS A 246 6.26 15.68 -1.46
C HIS A 246 5.00 16.16 -0.74
N TYR A 247 4.96 15.93 0.56
CA TYR A 247 3.84 16.33 1.43
C TYR A 247 3.65 17.84 1.47
N GLY A 248 4.75 18.59 1.47
CA GLY A 248 4.76 20.02 1.76
C GLY A 248 4.45 20.33 3.23
N CYS A 249 5.01 21.43 3.74
CA CYS A 249 4.92 21.78 5.16
C CYS A 249 3.49 22.06 5.62
N HIS A 250 2.74 22.87 4.86
CA HIS A 250 1.43 23.39 5.23
C HIS A 250 0.27 22.40 5.03
N MET A 251 0.51 21.19 4.52
CA MET A 251 -0.52 20.15 4.51
C MET A 251 -0.70 19.52 5.89
N LEU A 252 0.35 19.50 6.71
CA LEU A 252 0.39 18.75 7.97
C LEU A 252 0.65 19.64 9.20
N ARG A 253 1.07 20.88 9.00
CA ARG A 253 1.53 21.78 10.06
C ARG A 253 0.88 23.17 9.94
N PRO A 254 0.55 23.82 11.07
CA PRO A 254 0.86 23.44 12.45
C PRO A 254 -0.16 22.47 13.06
N SER A 255 0.30 21.64 14.00
CA SER A 255 -0.53 20.65 14.70
C SER A 255 -1.56 21.24 15.66
N SER A 256 -1.46 22.54 15.96
CA SER A 256 -2.47 23.28 16.71
C SER A 256 -3.81 23.40 15.96
N SER A 257 -3.77 23.28 14.63
CA SER A 257 -4.95 23.48 13.77
C SER A 257 -5.16 22.38 12.74
N ILE A 258 -4.11 21.63 12.40
CA ILE A 258 -4.13 20.58 11.38
C ILE A 258 -3.77 19.25 12.02
N THR A 259 -4.71 18.30 12.03
CA THR A 259 -4.60 17.04 12.80
C THR A 259 -5.00 15.79 12.02
N PHE A 260 -5.17 15.86 10.69
CA PHE A 260 -5.65 14.71 9.93
C PHE A 260 -4.58 13.63 9.66
N ASP A 261 -3.29 13.89 9.85
CA ASP A 261 -2.20 12.90 9.74
C ASP A 261 -1.03 13.27 10.66
N ASP A 262 -0.09 12.36 10.88
CA ASP A 262 1.10 12.63 11.71
C ASP A 262 2.03 13.64 11.00
N PRO A 263 2.41 14.76 11.64
CA PRO A 263 3.19 15.82 11.01
C PRO A 263 4.66 15.46 10.71
N ASN A 264 5.16 14.35 11.28
CA ASN A 264 6.53 13.89 11.15
C ASN A 264 6.64 12.53 10.45
N LYS A 265 5.60 11.69 10.55
CA LYS A 265 5.52 10.36 9.93
C LYS A 265 4.16 10.13 9.23
N PRO A 266 3.78 11.01 8.29
CA PRO A 266 2.48 10.90 7.63
C PRO A 266 2.40 9.67 6.74
N ARG A 267 1.19 9.16 6.50
CA ARG A 267 0.95 7.98 5.66
C ARG A 267 -0.16 8.14 4.63
N LYS A 268 -1.07 9.10 4.78
CA LYS A 268 -2.26 9.19 3.92
C LYS A 268 -1.91 9.50 2.47
N PHE A 269 -0.95 10.38 2.22
CA PHE A 269 -0.53 10.71 0.87
C PHE A 269 0.26 9.57 0.21
N ASP A 270 1.10 8.87 0.98
CA ASP A 270 1.75 7.63 0.54
C ASP A 270 0.71 6.57 0.13
N ALA A 271 -0.31 6.36 0.97
CA ALA A 271 -1.36 5.37 0.72
C ALA A 271 -2.17 5.69 -0.54
N LEU A 272 -2.38 6.99 -0.83
CA LEU A 272 -3.00 7.45 -2.07
C LEU A 272 -2.15 7.16 -3.31
N ILE A 273 -0.82 7.24 -3.23
CA ILE A 273 0.10 6.88 -4.31
C ILE A 273 0.12 5.36 -4.50
N GLU A 274 0.22 4.61 -3.39
CA GLU A 274 0.19 3.15 -3.37
C GLU A 274 -1.14 2.60 -3.91
N ALA A 275 -2.26 3.31 -3.69
CA ALA A 275 -3.54 2.94 -4.24
C ALA A 275 -3.59 2.96 -5.77
N LEU A 276 -2.74 3.76 -6.43
CA LEU A 276 -2.59 3.79 -7.89
C LEU A 276 -1.71 2.64 -8.42
N GLY A 277 -1.11 1.81 -7.55
CA GLY A 277 -0.20 0.72 -7.89
C GLY A 277 1.28 1.10 -7.89
N ALA A 278 1.62 2.37 -7.72
CA ALA A 278 3.01 2.81 -7.60
C ALA A 278 3.61 2.43 -6.23
N LYS A 279 4.93 2.33 -6.16
CA LYS A 279 5.67 2.31 -4.90
C LYS A 279 5.92 3.74 -4.44
N SER A 280 5.35 4.13 -3.30
CA SER A 280 5.70 5.39 -2.63
C SER A 280 7.08 5.25 -2.00
N ILE A 281 8.02 6.13 -2.38
CA ILE A 281 9.42 6.01 -1.95
C ILE A 281 9.66 6.78 -0.66
N ASP A 282 10.40 6.16 0.25
CA ASP A 282 10.96 6.83 1.41
C ASP A 282 12.37 7.35 1.11
N TYR A 283 12.65 8.58 1.53
CA TYR A 283 13.88 9.30 1.20
C TYR A 283 14.19 10.37 2.26
N GLY A 284 15.46 10.69 2.47
CA GLY A 284 15.92 11.47 3.62
C GLY A 284 15.35 12.89 3.64
N THR A 285 15.22 13.49 2.46
CA THR A 285 14.65 14.84 2.32
C THR A 285 13.12 14.87 2.24
N LYS A 286 12.41 13.73 2.44
CA LYS A 286 10.94 13.61 2.29
C LYS A 286 10.15 14.69 3.01
N MET A 287 10.46 14.91 4.28
CA MET A 287 9.77 15.88 5.13
C MET A 287 10.37 17.30 5.11
N LEU A 288 11.41 17.55 4.30
CA LEU A 288 11.99 18.88 4.16
C LEU A 288 11.13 19.80 3.29
N CYS A 289 11.19 21.10 3.62
CA CYS A 289 10.57 22.18 2.87
C CYS A 289 11.12 22.27 1.44
N CYS A 290 10.31 22.76 0.49
CA CYS A 290 10.77 23.04 -0.88
C CYS A 290 11.63 24.29 -1.01
N GLY A 291 11.66 25.15 0.02
CA GLY A 291 12.38 26.43 0.02
C GLY A 291 11.65 27.59 -0.66
N GLY A 292 10.43 27.38 -1.16
CA GLY A 292 9.72 28.38 -1.98
C GLY A 292 9.51 29.76 -1.32
N ASN A 293 9.37 29.82 0.00
CA ASN A 293 9.21 31.09 0.73
C ASN A 293 10.50 31.92 0.83
N LEU A 294 11.68 31.33 0.59
CA LEU A 294 12.93 32.11 0.58
C LEU A 294 12.97 33.10 -0.58
N ASN A 295 12.24 32.82 -1.67
CA ASN A 295 12.07 33.76 -2.77
C ASN A 295 11.35 35.05 -2.35
N THR A 296 10.51 35.01 -1.30
CA THR A 296 9.85 36.23 -0.78
C THR A 296 10.69 36.96 0.25
N ALA A 297 11.83 36.38 0.63
CA ALA A 297 12.82 36.97 1.51
C ALA A 297 14.07 37.43 0.73
N ASP A 298 13.98 37.53 -0.60
CA ASP A 298 15.07 37.90 -1.49
C ASP A 298 16.30 36.94 -1.46
N GLU A 299 16.07 35.66 -1.12
CA GLU A 299 17.12 34.61 -1.06
C GLU A 299 16.87 33.51 -2.12
N PRO A 300 16.98 33.80 -3.43
CA PRO A 300 16.66 32.86 -4.50
C PRO A 300 17.70 31.73 -4.64
N GLU A 301 18.97 31.96 -4.27
CA GLU A 301 20.02 30.94 -4.27
C GLU A 301 19.71 29.82 -3.27
N GLU A 302 19.35 30.16 -2.04
CA GLU A 302 18.99 29.23 -0.97
C GLU A 302 17.69 28.50 -1.29
N ALA A 303 16.71 29.21 -1.87
CA ALA A 303 15.49 28.60 -2.38
C ALA A 303 15.83 27.50 -3.41
N THR A 304 16.74 27.81 -4.33
CA THR A 304 17.21 26.92 -5.38
C THR A 304 18.01 25.74 -4.80
N ALA A 305 18.88 25.98 -3.82
CA ALA A 305 19.67 24.97 -3.15
C ALA A 305 18.80 23.92 -2.44
N LEU A 306 17.74 24.34 -1.75
CA LEU A 306 16.78 23.43 -1.10
C LEU A 306 16.00 22.59 -2.12
N ALA A 307 15.54 23.21 -3.22
CA ALA A 307 14.86 22.49 -4.28
C ALA A 307 15.79 21.44 -4.91
N ARG A 308 17.02 21.85 -5.25
CA ARG A 308 18.07 21.01 -5.84
C ARG A 308 18.41 19.82 -4.95
N MET A 309 18.62 20.04 -3.65
CA MET A 309 18.95 18.98 -2.68
C MET A 309 17.93 17.84 -2.73
N LYS A 310 16.63 18.17 -2.72
CA LYS A 310 15.58 17.16 -2.81
C LYS A 310 15.58 16.46 -4.16
N LEU A 311 15.61 17.23 -5.25
CA LEU A 311 15.53 16.68 -6.61
C LEU A 311 16.72 15.75 -6.92
N MET A 312 17.93 16.08 -6.47
CA MET A 312 19.11 15.20 -6.59
C MET A 312 18.98 13.87 -5.84
N GLU A 313 18.23 13.82 -4.74
CA GLU A 313 17.93 12.57 -4.08
C GLU A 313 16.86 11.78 -4.85
N VAL A 314 15.85 12.48 -5.36
CA VAL A 314 14.75 11.89 -6.14
C VAL A 314 15.26 11.25 -7.42
N THR A 315 16.16 11.88 -8.18
CA THR A 315 16.76 11.31 -9.42
C THR A 315 17.37 9.93 -9.20
N LYS A 316 17.86 9.64 -7.98
CA LYS A 316 18.49 8.37 -7.63
C LYS A 316 17.50 7.30 -7.16
N LYS A 317 16.32 7.70 -6.67
CA LYS A 317 15.43 6.81 -5.91
C LYS A 317 14.04 6.65 -6.51
N ALA A 318 13.55 7.59 -7.32
CA ALA A 318 12.20 7.60 -7.85
C ALA A 318 12.19 8.02 -9.33
N ASP A 319 11.08 7.71 -9.99
CA ASP A 319 10.86 8.00 -11.40
C ASP A 319 10.12 9.35 -11.60
N ALA A 320 9.45 9.84 -10.56
CA ALA A 320 8.81 11.17 -10.51
C ALA A 320 8.64 11.64 -9.05
N ILE A 321 8.37 12.93 -8.86
CA ILE A 321 7.91 13.51 -7.60
C ILE A 321 6.44 13.94 -7.73
N THR A 322 5.61 13.67 -6.72
CA THR A 322 4.21 14.12 -6.71
C THR A 322 3.88 14.98 -5.49
N LEU A 323 2.97 15.94 -5.66
CA LEU A 323 2.62 16.96 -4.68
C LEU A 323 1.19 17.47 -4.85
N THR A 324 0.73 18.27 -3.89
CA THR A 324 -0.60 18.90 -3.89
C THR A 324 -0.57 20.42 -3.70
N CYS A 325 0.58 21.04 -3.88
CA CYS A 325 0.76 22.48 -3.63
C CYS A 325 1.26 23.20 -4.88
N PRO A 326 0.50 24.16 -5.44
CA PRO A 326 0.92 24.97 -6.58
C PRO A 326 2.25 25.71 -6.35
N SER A 327 2.50 26.19 -5.13
CA SER A 327 3.78 26.85 -4.80
C SER A 327 4.95 25.87 -4.80
N CYS A 328 4.74 24.63 -4.34
CA CYS A 328 5.78 23.59 -4.40
C CYS A 328 6.01 23.12 -5.83
N PHE A 329 4.95 23.00 -6.65
CA PHE A 329 5.06 22.73 -8.08
C PHE A 329 5.93 23.77 -8.76
N MET A 330 5.58 25.06 -8.61
CA MET A 330 6.37 26.16 -9.18
C MET A 330 7.83 26.11 -8.72
N GLN A 331 8.06 25.80 -7.44
CA GLN A 331 9.42 25.73 -6.91
C GLN A 331 10.23 24.57 -7.50
N TYR A 332 9.66 23.40 -7.75
CA TYR A 332 10.41 22.29 -8.36
C TYR A 332 10.48 22.38 -9.88
N ASP A 333 9.37 22.65 -10.55
CA ASP A 333 9.27 22.70 -12.01
C ASP A 333 10.04 23.90 -12.57
N SER A 334 9.74 25.11 -12.09
CA SER A 334 10.39 26.32 -12.62
C SER A 334 11.87 26.42 -12.25
N ARG A 335 12.30 25.93 -11.07
CA ARG A 335 13.72 25.97 -10.69
C ARG A 335 14.54 24.96 -11.47
N GLN A 336 14.02 23.76 -11.72
CA GLN A 336 14.67 22.83 -12.65
C GLN A 336 14.85 23.46 -14.03
N TYR A 337 13.81 24.13 -14.55
CA TYR A 337 13.90 24.80 -15.84
C TYR A 337 15.00 25.88 -15.87
N MET A 338 15.18 26.62 -14.77
CA MET A 338 16.28 27.58 -14.64
C MET A 338 17.65 26.89 -14.52
N MET A 339 17.77 25.79 -13.77
CA MET A 339 19.01 24.99 -13.67
C MET A 339 19.44 24.40 -15.02
N GLN A 340 18.48 24.01 -15.86
CA GLN A 340 18.76 23.52 -17.21
C GLN A 340 19.47 24.58 -18.06
N LYS A 341 19.14 25.88 -17.88
CA LYS A 341 19.80 26.99 -18.58
C LYS A 341 21.26 27.18 -18.17
N THR A 342 21.62 26.77 -16.95
CA THR A 342 23.01 26.78 -16.45
C THR A 342 23.71 25.43 -16.63
N GLY A 343 23.13 24.52 -17.41
CA GLY A 343 23.74 23.23 -17.79
C GLY A 343 23.39 22.05 -16.87
N GLU A 344 22.67 22.26 -15.77
CA GLU A 344 22.28 21.17 -14.86
C GLU A 344 20.89 20.62 -15.22
N LYS A 345 20.86 19.39 -15.74
CA LYS A 345 19.61 18.72 -16.18
C LYS A 345 19.24 17.60 -15.21
N LEU A 346 18.41 17.92 -14.23
CA LEU A 346 17.86 16.90 -13.31
C LEU A 346 16.68 16.14 -13.92
N ASN A 347 15.88 16.80 -14.76
CA ASN A 347 14.74 16.24 -15.50
C ASN A 347 13.81 15.38 -14.65
N VAL A 348 13.57 15.75 -13.39
CA VAL A 348 12.63 15.05 -12.52
C VAL A 348 11.22 15.53 -12.85
N PRO A 349 10.32 14.66 -13.34
CA PRO A 349 8.93 15.03 -13.59
C PRO A 349 8.23 15.38 -12.28
N VAL A 350 7.58 16.54 -12.25
CA VAL A 350 6.83 17.05 -11.09
C VAL A 350 5.34 16.93 -11.40
N LEU A 351 4.63 16.06 -10.70
CA LEU A 351 3.23 15.75 -11.01
C LEU A 351 2.31 16.23 -9.89
N PHE A 352 1.36 17.10 -10.20
CA PHE A 352 0.28 17.43 -9.29
C PHE A 352 -0.61 16.18 -9.11
N TYR A 353 -0.92 15.78 -7.87
CA TYR A 353 -1.51 14.47 -7.61
C TYR A 353 -2.80 14.18 -8.41
N PRO A 354 -3.74 15.12 -8.59
CA PRO A 354 -4.86 14.95 -9.53
C PRO A 354 -4.49 14.58 -10.96
N GLU A 355 -3.35 15.03 -11.49
CA GLU A 355 -2.86 14.59 -12.81
C GLU A 355 -2.50 13.11 -12.77
N LEU A 356 -1.75 12.69 -11.75
CA LEU A 356 -1.35 11.30 -11.56
C LEU A 356 -2.57 10.38 -11.40
N LEU A 357 -3.54 10.79 -10.59
CA LEU A 357 -4.81 10.09 -10.43
C LEU A 357 -5.60 10.05 -11.76
N GLY A 358 -5.64 11.17 -12.49
CA GLY A 358 -6.34 11.27 -13.77
C GLY A 358 -5.76 10.36 -14.84
N LEU A 359 -4.43 10.31 -14.95
CA LEU A 359 -3.73 9.36 -15.82
C LEU A 359 -4.11 7.92 -15.48
N ALA A 360 -4.20 7.59 -14.18
CA ALA A 360 -4.59 6.25 -13.75
C ALA A 360 -6.06 5.92 -14.08
N MET A 361 -6.92 6.93 -14.07
CA MET A 361 -8.34 6.86 -14.49
C MET A 361 -8.52 6.86 -16.01
N GLY A 362 -7.45 6.99 -16.79
CA GLY A 362 -7.47 6.90 -18.25
C GLY A 362 -7.63 8.23 -18.99
N PHE A 363 -7.59 9.37 -18.30
CA PHE A 363 -7.53 10.68 -18.95
C PHE A 363 -6.19 10.86 -19.68
N SER A 364 -6.23 11.50 -20.84
CA SER A 364 -5.04 11.84 -21.62
C SER A 364 -4.26 13.01 -20.99
N THR A 365 -2.99 13.14 -21.37
CA THR A 365 -2.15 14.27 -20.91
C THR A 365 -2.71 15.62 -21.36
N GLN A 366 -3.36 15.67 -22.52
CA GLN A 366 -4.01 16.85 -23.07
C GLN A 366 -5.25 17.24 -22.25
N GLU A 367 -6.11 16.27 -21.89
CA GLU A 367 -7.28 16.55 -21.03
C GLU A 367 -6.88 17.08 -19.65
N LEU A 368 -5.72 16.64 -19.15
CA LEU A 368 -5.15 17.05 -17.88
C LEU A 368 -4.34 18.36 -17.95
N GLY A 369 -4.04 18.88 -19.14
CA GLY A 369 -3.26 20.12 -19.34
C GLY A 369 -1.78 20.01 -18.99
N MET A 370 -1.18 18.83 -19.17
CA MET A 370 0.22 18.57 -18.80
C MET A 370 1.24 19.23 -19.75
N ASP A 371 0.78 19.78 -20.88
CA ASP A 371 1.58 20.60 -21.81
C ASP A 371 2.04 21.93 -21.19
N MET A 372 1.42 22.35 -20.09
CA MET A 372 1.81 23.55 -19.34
C MET A 372 3.03 23.35 -18.42
N HIS A 373 3.54 22.11 -18.27
CA HIS A 373 4.72 21.83 -17.47
C HIS A 373 5.97 22.38 -18.13
N ARG A 374 6.91 22.94 -17.35
CA ARG A 374 8.20 23.38 -17.91
C ARG A 374 9.18 22.23 -18.06
N ILE A 375 9.07 21.22 -17.20
CA ILE A 375 9.82 19.97 -17.28
C ILE A 375 8.94 18.92 -17.96
N ASP A 376 9.36 18.48 -19.15
CA ASP A 376 8.63 17.51 -19.95
C ASP A 376 8.53 16.13 -19.25
N PRO A 377 7.32 15.62 -18.97
CA PRO A 377 7.11 14.31 -18.36
C PRO A 377 7.15 13.14 -19.36
N ALA A 378 7.42 13.36 -20.66
CA ALA A 378 7.34 12.33 -21.71
C ALA A 378 8.17 11.07 -21.43
N GLU A 379 9.39 11.21 -20.90
CA GLU A 379 10.25 10.06 -20.57
C GLU A 379 9.60 9.18 -19.48
N PHE A 380 9.03 9.80 -18.45
CA PHE A 380 8.31 9.09 -17.39
C PHE A 380 7.05 8.40 -17.92
N LEU A 381 6.28 9.07 -18.78
CA LEU A 381 5.07 8.52 -19.37
C LEU A 381 5.38 7.32 -20.28
N SER A 382 6.43 7.42 -21.10
CA SER A 382 6.91 6.33 -21.96
C SER A 382 7.36 5.13 -21.12
N LYS A 383 8.19 5.37 -20.09
CA LYS A 383 8.63 4.34 -19.15
C LYS A 383 7.46 3.66 -18.45
N TRP A 384 6.47 4.43 -17.98
CA TRP A 384 5.25 3.89 -17.38
C TRP A 384 4.45 3.04 -18.36
N ASP A 385 4.28 3.50 -19.60
CA ASP A 385 3.52 2.76 -20.62
C ASP A 385 4.16 1.41 -20.97
N LEU A 386 5.48 1.40 -21.19
CA LEU A 386 6.24 0.17 -21.43
C LEU A 386 6.12 -0.79 -20.26
N LYS A 387 6.27 -0.29 -19.03
CA LYS A 387 6.19 -1.12 -17.82
C LYS A 387 4.79 -1.68 -17.59
N TYR A 388 3.75 -0.86 -17.83
CA TYR A 388 2.37 -1.30 -17.75
C TYR A 388 2.07 -2.41 -18.76
N LYS A 389 2.45 -2.22 -20.03
CA LYS A 389 2.27 -3.23 -21.09
C LYS A 389 2.98 -4.54 -20.73
N TYR A 390 4.24 -4.45 -20.29
CA TYR A 390 5.02 -5.60 -19.86
C TYR A 390 4.33 -6.37 -18.72
N LEU A 391 3.94 -5.67 -17.64
CA LEU A 391 3.31 -6.31 -16.50
C LEU A 391 1.92 -6.86 -16.82
N LYS A 392 1.20 -6.26 -17.79
CA LYS A 392 -0.06 -6.80 -18.30
C LYS A 392 0.15 -8.16 -18.96
N THR A 393 1.13 -8.29 -19.86
CA THR A 393 1.50 -9.58 -20.47
C THR A 393 1.98 -10.57 -19.41
N LEU A 394 2.75 -10.12 -18.42
CA LEU A 394 3.24 -11.00 -17.37
C LEU A 394 2.11 -11.55 -16.48
N LYS A 395 1.03 -10.78 -16.25
CA LYS A 395 -0.19 -11.22 -15.52
C LYS A 395 -0.93 -12.36 -16.22
N GLU A 396 -0.84 -12.47 -17.54
CA GLU A 396 -1.49 -13.55 -18.31
C GLU A 396 -0.80 -14.90 -18.06
N VAL A 397 0.50 -14.86 -17.76
CA VAL A 397 1.33 -16.05 -17.55
C VAL A 397 1.44 -16.41 -16.07
N PHE A 398 1.54 -15.40 -15.20
CA PHE A 398 1.81 -15.57 -13.79
C PHE A 398 0.84 -14.79 -12.88
N ASP A 399 0.55 -15.34 -11.70
CA ASP A 399 -0.06 -14.57 -10.62
C ASP A 399 0.94 -13.55 -10.06
N LEU A 400 0.85 -12.30 -10.54
CA LEU A 400 1.74 -11.24 -10.08
C LEU A 400 1.62 -10.93 -8.60
N SER A 401 0.47 -11.16 -7.97
CA SER A 401 0.34 -10.96 -6.52
C SER A 401 1.20 -11.97 -5.77
N ALA A 402 1.14 -13.24 -6.19
CA ALA A 402 1.96 -14.31 -5.63
C ALA A 402 3.45 -14.08 -5.89
N ILE A 403 3.82 -13.70 -7.11
CA ILE A 403 5.22 -13.42 -7.48
C ILE A 403 5.80 -12.26 -6.64
N ARG A 404 5.06 -11.15 -6.48
CA ARG A 404 5.53 -10.01 -5.67
C ARG A 404 5.73 -10.40 -4.22
N LYS A 405 4.78 -11.13 -3.62
CA LYS A 405 4.91 -11.64 -2.25
C LYS A 405 6.11 -12.58 -2.11
N CYS A 406 6.35 -13.45 -3.09
CA CYS A 406 7.51 -14.32 -3.11
C CYS A 406 8.83 -13.52 -3.18
N TYR A 407 8.87 -12.48 -4.02
CA TYR A 407 10.02 -11.60 -4.16
C TYR A 407 10.33 -10.85 -2.87
N GLU A 408 9.32 -10.24 -2.26
CA GLU A 408 9.47 -9.45 -1.03
C GLU A 408 9.83 -10.32 0.19
N CYS A 409 9.30 -11.55 0.26
CA CYS A 409 9.55 -12.45 1.38
C CYS A 409 10.98 -13.00 1.38
N ALA A 410 11.45 -13.52 0.24
CA ALA A 410 12.80 -14.08 0.04
C ALA A 410 13.30 -15.09 1.10
N ALA A 411 12.47 -15.55 2.04
CA ALA A 411 12.93 -16.22 3.26
C ALA A 411 13.60 -17.57 3.00
N CYS A 412 13.12 -18.32 2.00
CA CYS A 412 13.64 -19.65 1.69
C CYS A 412 14.94 -19.64 0.86
N VAL A 413 15.46 -18.48 0.46
CA VAL A 413 16.61 -18.38 -0.45
C VAL A 413 17.84 -19.06 0.17
N ASN A 414 18.12 -18.79 1.45
CA ASN A 414 19.28 -19.34 2.15
C ASN A 414 19.17 -20.84 2.46
N ASP A 415 17.96 -21.41 2.39
CA ASP A 415 17.71 -22.84 2.55
C ASP A 415 17.84 -23.61 1.23
N CYS A 416 17.94 -22.91 0.11
CA CYS A 416 18.13 -23.54 -1.19
C CYS A 416 19.48 -24.28 -1.24
N PRO A 417 19.50 -25.60 -1.47
CA PRO A 417 20.75 -26.36 -1.51
C PRO A 417 21.69 -25.88 -2.63
N VAL A 418 21.13 -25.37 -3.73
CA VAL A 418 21.89 -24.85 -4.88
C VAL A 418 22.58 -23.54 -4.52
N VAL A 419 21.90 -22.63 -3.83
CA VAL A 419 22.50 -21.38 -3.33
C VAL A 419 23.70 -21.68 -2.41
N LYS A 420 23.60 -22.73 -1.59
CA LYS A 420 24.68 -23.13 -0.67
C LYS A 420 25.95 -23.61 -1.37
N VAL A 421 25.85 -24.12 -2.59
CA VAL A 421 26.99 -24.65 -3.36
C VAL A 421 27.39 -23.77 -4.55
N ASN A 422 26.47 -22.96 -5.05
CA ASN A 422 26.68 -22.02 -6.15
C ASN A 422 26.17 -20.62 -5.75
N PRO A 423 27.06 -19.74 -5.26
CA PRO A 423 26.70 -18.37 -4.86
C PRO A 423 26.14 -17.51 -6.00
N ASP A 424 26.45 -17.84 -7.26
CA ASP A 424 25.95 -17.10 -8.44
C ASP A 424 24.48 -17.41 -8.75
N PHE A 425 23.92 -18.45 -8.14
CA PHE A 425 22.51 -18.77 -8.23
C PHE A 425 21.73 -18.05 -7.14
N ASN A 426 20.85 -17.12 -7.52
CA ASN A 426 19.88 -16.55 -6.59
C ASN A 426 18.47 -16.60 -7.19
N PRO A 427 17.58 -17.46 -6.67
CA PRO A 427 16.26 -17.59 -7.26
C PRO A 427 15.36 -16.38 -7.00
N ASN A 428 15.61 -15.60 -5.95
CA ASN A 428 14.88 -14.36 -5.69
C ASN A 428 15.31 -13.23 -6.64
N GLU A 429 16.59 -13.16 -7.01
CA GLU A 429 17.07 -12.22 -8.03
C GLU A 429 16.42 -12.47 -9.39
N ILE A 430 16.28 -13.75 -9.78
CA ILE A 430 15.58 -14.15 -11.02
C ILE A 430 14.14 -13.62 -11.02
N ILE A 431 13.44 -13.74 -9.88
CA ILE A 431 12.09 -13.19 -9.74
C ILE A 431 12.11 -11.65 -9.79
N GLY A 432 13.10 -11.00 -9.18
CA GLY A 432 13.27 -9.55 -9.25
C GLY A 432 13.44 -9.04 -10.67
N ARG A 433 14.26 -9.72 -11.48
CA ARG A 433 14.46 -9.44 -12.91
C ARG A 433 13.17 -9.62 -13.71
N LEU A 434 12.40 -10.66 -13.42
CA LEU A 434 11.07 -10.87 -13.99
C LEU A 434 10.13 -9.69 -13.66
N LEU A 435 10.07 -9.22 -12.41
CA LEU A 435 9.27 -8.05 -12.04
C LEU A 435 9.78 -6.73 -12.65
N SER A 436 11.03 -6.71 -13.14
CA SER A 436 11.71 -5.52 -13.66
C SER A 436 11.61 -5.35 -15.18
N GLY A 437 11.07 -6.33 -15.92
CA GLY A 437 10.97 -6.23 -17.38
C GLY A 437 11.76 -7.27 -18.16
N GLU A 438 12.52 -8.14 -17.51
CA GLU A 438 13.57 -8.93 -18.15
C GLU A 438 13.16 -10.36 -18.51
N LEU A 439 11.89 -10.63 -18.81
CA LEU A 439 11.39 -11.98 -19.08
C LEU A 439 12.25 -12.73 -20.13
N GLU A 440 12.58 -12.09 -21.26
CA GLU A 440 13.37 -12.71 -22.33
C GLU A 440 14.80 -13.07 -21.92
N ALA A 441 15.41 -12.24 -21.08
CA ALA A 441 16.75 -12.49 -20.55
C ALA A 441 16.71 -13.58 -19.47
N VAL A 442 15.67 -13.61 -18.65
CA VAL A 442 15.45 -14.65 -17.63
C VAL A 442 15.26 -16.02 -18.29
N ILE A 443 14.36 -16.15 -19.27
CA ILE A 443 14.13 -17.44 -19.96
C ILE A 443 15.32 -17.89 -20.80
N GLY A 444 16.21 -16.96 -21.20
CA GLY A 444 17.46 -17.29 -21.88
C GLY A 444 18.64 -17.59 -20.95
N SER A 445 18.48 -17.37 -19.65
CA SER A 445 19.54 -17.62 -18.67
C SER A 445 19.63 -19.10 -18.33
N HIS A 446 20.85 -19.62 -18.21
CA HIS A 446 21.07 -20.96 -17.68
C HIS A 446 20.62 -21.10 -16.21
N ASN A 447 20.52 -19.99 -15.46
CA ASN A 447 20.22 -20.02 -14.04
C ASN A 447 18.83 -20.62 -13.74
N ILE A 448 17.83 -20.48 -14.62
CA ILE A 448 16.52 -21.10 -14.40
C ILE A 448 16.59 -22.64 -14.33
N TRP A 449 17.59 -23.24 -14.97
CA TRP A 449 17.82 -24.69 -15.01
C TRP A 449 18.54 -25.22 -13.78
N GLN A 450 19.07 -24.34 -12.93
CA GLN A 450 19.73 -24.73 -11.70
C GLN A 450 18.73 -25.02 -10.57
N CYS A 451 17.45 -24.66 -10.71
CA CYS A 451 16.40 -25.15 -9.83
C CYS A 451 16.24 -26.66 -10.00
N VAL A 452 16.59 -27.42 -8.95
CA VAL A 452 16.57 -28.90 -8.94
C VAL A 452 15.23 -29.51 -8.52
N ASP A 453 14.17 -28.70 -8.42
CA ASP A 453 12.80 -29.14 -8.11
C ASP A 453 12.70 -30.01 -6.84
N CYS A 454 13.47 -29.66 -5.80
CA CYS A 454 13.47 -30.34 -4.50
C CYS A 454 12.31 -29.93 -3.57
N TYR A 455 11.51 -28.93 -3.96
CA TYR A 455 10.35 -28.42 -3.21
C TYR A 455 10.63 -27.84 -1.81
N THR A 456 11.89 -27.68 -1.37
CA THR A 456 12.20 -27.03 -0.08
C THR A 456 11.54 -25.65 0.06
N CYS A 457 11.54 -24.85 -1.01
CA CYS A 457 10.89 -23.54 -1.03
C CYS A 457 9.37 -23.62 -0.82
N TYR A 458 8.72 -24.68 -1.30
CA TYR A 458 7.29 -24.92 -1.11
C TYR A 458 7.00 -25.34 0.34
N GLU A 459 7.84 -26.19 0.92
CA GLU A 459 7.65 -26.61 2.31
C GLU A 459 7.83 -25.48 3.32
N LEU A 460 8.82 -24.62 3.09
CA LEU A 460 9.07 -23.44 3.92
C LEU A 460 8.05 -22.30 3.71
N CYS A 461 7.33 -22.28 2.59
CA CYS A 461 6.41 -21.20 2.27
C CYS A 461 5.10 -21.32 3.08
N PRO A 462 4.78 -20.38 3.99
CA PRO A 462 3.53 -20.42 4.75
C PRO A 462 2.28 -20.22 3.88
N GLN A 463 2.45 -19.62 2.70
CA GLN A 463 1.37 -19.36 1.74
C GLN A 463 1.27 -20.44 0.65
N LYS A 464 2.18 -21.43 0.63
CA LYS A 464 2.26 -22.49 -0.39
C LYS A 464 2.17 -21.98 -1.84
N MET A 465 2.64 -20.76 -2.09
CA MET A 465 2.69 -20.16 -3.42
C MET A 465 3.72 -20.87 -4.31
N GLY A 466 4.78 -21.42 -3.71
CA GLY A 466 5.74 -22.31 -4.34
C GLY A 466 6.60 -21.63 -5.39
N MET A 467 7.82 -21.24 -5.02
CA MET A 467 8.80 -20.69 -5.97
C MET A 467 9.09 -21.67 -7.12
N ASN A 468 9.05 -22.99 -6.84
CA ASN A 468 9.18 -24.03 -7.85
C ASN A 468 8.20 -23.85 -9.03
N LYS A 469 6.94 -23.46 -8.77
CA LYS A 469 5.93 -23.27 -9.83
C LYS A 469 6.31 -22.14 -10.80
N ILE A 470 6.98 -21.11 -10.29
CA ILE A 470 7.50 -20.00 -11.11
C ILE A 470 8.60 -20.55 -12.02
N PHE A 471 9.54 -21.32 -11.47
CA PHE A 471 10.63 -21.93 -12.23
C PHE A 471 10.15 -22.95 -13.25
N ASP A 472 9.14 -23.78 -12.92
CA ASP A 472 8.52 -24.72 -13.85
C ASP A 472 8.00 -24.01 -15.09
N LYS A 473 7.28 -22.89 -14.88
CA LYS A 473 6.74 -22.11 -15.99
C LYS A 473 7.84 -21.42 -16.80
N LEU A 474 8.87 -20.88 -16.15
CA LEU A 474 10.03 -20.30 -16.85
C LEU A 474 10.77 -21.35 -17.69
N LYS A 475 10.99 -22.55 -17.16
CA LYS A 475 11.61 -23.68 -17.89
C LYS A 475 10.75 -24.10 -19.08
N HIS A 476 9.43 -24.16 -18.91
CA HIS A 476 8.49 -24.48 -19.99
C HIS A 476 8.62 -23.47 -21.14
N MET A 477 8.53 -22.17 -20.83
CA MET A 477 8.67 -21.09 -21.82
C MET A 477 10.05 -21.08 -22.49
N ALA A 478 11.11 -21.43 -21.75
CA ALA A 478 12.44 -21.55 -22.32
C ALA A 478 12.53 -22.70 -23.33
N VAL A 479 11.89 -23.85 -23.05
CA VAL A 479 11.85 -25.01 -23.97
C VAL A 479 11.04 -24.70 -25.22
N GLU A 480 9.86 -24.07 -25.09
CA GLU A 480 9.05 -23.64 -26.24
C GLU A 480 9.84 -22.73 -27.19
N LYS A 481 10.73 -21.89 -26.65
CA LYS A 481 11.61 -21.01 -27.42
C LYS A 481 12.95 -21.64 -27.83
N GLY A 482 13.13 -22.95 -27.63
CA GLY A 482 14.36 -23.66 -27.98
C GLY A 482 15.59 -23.27 -27.15
N LYS A 483 15.40 -22.64 -25.99
CA LYS A 483 16.46 -22.19 -25.06
C LYS A 483 16.76 -23.21 -23.94
N GLY A 484 16.32 -24.46 -24.10
CA GLY A 484 16.60 -25.54 -23.14
C GLY A 484 18.06 -26.00 -23.16
N PRO A 485 18.54 -26.71 -22.11
CA PRO A 485 19.90 -27.22 -22.06
C PRO A 485 20.14 -28.25 -23.17
N LYS A 486 21.34 -28.26 -23.77
CA LYS A 486 21.66 -29.16 -24.90
C LYS A 486 21.41 -30.65 -24.60
N GLY A 487 21.65 -31.09 -23.36
CA GLY A 487 21.43 -32.48 -22.93
C GLY A 487 19.95 -32.90 -22.81
N PHE A 488 19.02 -31.93 -22.80
CA PHE A 488 17.60 -32.24 -22.65
C PHE A 488 17.00 -32.80 -23.94
N ALA A 489 17.45 -32.36 -25.12
CA ALA A 489 16.91 -32.82 -26.40
C ALA A 489 16.98 -34.35 -26.53
N ALA A 490 18.15 -34.95 -26.25
CA ALA A 490 18.34 -36.39 -26.29
C ALA A 490 17.48 -37.12 -25.24
N SER A 491 17.32 -36.54 -24.05
CA SER A 491 16.50 -37.11 -22.98
C SER A 491 15.00 -37.06 -23.33
N ILE A 492 14.53 -35.96 -23.93
CA ILE A 492 13.15 -35.79 -24.42
C ILE A 492 12.87 -36.74 -25.56
N GLU A 493 13.81 -36.93 -26.49
CA GLU A 493 13.66 -37.87 -27.60
C GLU A 493 13.55 -39.32 -27.09
N MET A 494 14.43 -39.72 -26.17
CA MET A 494 14.37 -41.03 -25.53
C MET A 494 13.05 -41.23 -24.76
N PHE A 495 12.58 -40.21 -24.05
CA PHE A 495 11.28 -40.25 -23.37
C PHE A 495 10.12 -40.38 -24.35
N ARG A 496 10.11 -39.63 -25.46
CA ARG A 496 9.06 -39.71 -26.49
C ARG A 496 9.03 -41.06 -27.20
N LYS A 497 10.19 -41.70 -27.36
CA LYS A 497 10.32 -42.99 -28.03
C LYS A 497 9.93 -44.15 -27.11
N ASP A 498 10.57 -44.22 -25.94
CA ASP A 498 10.54 -45.42 -25.10
C ASP A 498 9.80 -45.18 -23.77
N GLY A 499 9.30 -43.97 -23.52
CA GLY A 499 8.63 -43.60 -22.26
C GLY A 499 9.55 -43.59 -21.06
N ARG A 500 10.87 -43.56 -21.28
CA ARG A 500 11.91 -43.68 -20.25
C ARG A 500 13.01 -42.66 -20.48
N LEU A 501 13.68 -42.28 -19.40
CA LEU A 501 14.85 -41.39 -19.42
C LEU A 501 16.18 -42.16 -19.34
N GLY A 502 16.20 -43.41 -19.83
CA GLY A 502 17.41 -44.23 -19.86
C GLY A 502 17.13 -45.69 -20.19
N GLU A 503 18.11 -46.35 -20.80
CA GLU A 503 18.06 -47.79 -21.09
C GLU A 503 18.50 -48.64 -19.88
N PRO A 504 17.89 -49.82 -19.65
CA PRO A 504 18.34 -50.76 -18.63
C PRO A 504 19.79 -51.19 -18.87
N THR A 505 20.64 -51.04 -17.85
CA THR A 505 22.05 -51.42 -17.95
C THR A 505 22.24 -52.92 -17.75
N GLY A 506 23.35 -53.46 -18.28
CA GLY A 506 23.75 -54.86 -18.06
C GLY A 506 24.06 -55.22 -16.59
N VAL A 507 24.07 -54.24 -15.68
CA VAL A 507 24.29 -54.43 -14.24
C VAL A 507 23.22 -55.34 -13.63
N ARG A 508 21.99 -55.37 -14.18
CA ARG A 508 20.92 -56.27 -13.72
C ARG A 508 21.36 -57.75 -13.74
N LYS A 509 22.09 -58.17 -14.78
CA LYS A 509 22.63 -59.53 -14.89
C LYS A 509 23.63 -59.82 -13.77
N LYS A 510 24.50 -58.85 -13.44
CA LYS A 510 25.46 -58.96 -12.32
C LYS A 510 24.77 -59.07 -10.97
N LEU A 511 23.62 -58.40 -10.80
CA LEU A 511 22.80 -58.45 -9.59
C LEU A 511 21.83 -59.64 -9.54
N LYS A 512 21.87 -60.55 -10.53
CA LYS A 512 20.93 -61.69 -10.66
C LYS A 512 19.45 -61.25 -10.70
N LEU A 513 19.18 -60.05 -11.21
CA LEU A 513 17.81 -59.56 -11.41
C LEU A 513 17.30 -60.02 -12.78
N ALA A 514 15.99 -60.28 -12.87
CA ALA A 514 15.31 -60.52 -14.13
C ALA A 514 15.50 -59.35 -15.11
N GLU A 515 15.27 -59.58 -16.41
CA GLU A 515 15.27 -58.51 -17.41
C GLU A 515 14.29 -57.39 -17.02
N SER A 516 14.59 -56.16 -17.45
CA SER A 516 13.69 -55.05 -17.15
C SER A 516 12.36 -55.28 -17.88
N PRO A 517 11.20 -55.07 -17.24
CA PRO A 517 9.93 -55.10 -17.93
C PRO A 517 9.95 -54.20 -19.18
N LYS A 518 9.22 -54.61 -20.23
CA LYS A 518 9.03 -53.76 -21.42
C LYS A 518 8.41 -52.42 -21.03
N SER A 519 8.75 -51.34 -21.73
CA SER A 519 8.12 -50.04 -21.48
C SER A 519 6.75 -49.97 -22.15
N GLY A 520 5.86 -49.14 -21.59
CA GLY A 520 4.58 -48.77 -22.23
C GLY A 520 4.74 -47.59 -23.19
N GLY A 521 5.90 -47.45 -23.86
CA GLY A 521 6.22 -46.27 -24.68
C GLY A 521 5.19 -45.98 -25.78
N GLU A 522 4.64 -47.01 -26.42
CA GLU A 522 3.62 -46.86 -27.47
C GLU A 522 2.30 -46.25 -26.95
N GLU A 523 1.84 -46.68 -25.77
CA GLU A 523 0.64 -46.13 -25.14
C GLU A 523 0.87 -44.68 -24.72
N LEU A 524 2.00 -44.40 -24.07
CA LEU A 524 2.37 -43.04 -23.69
C LEU A 524 2.49 -42.12 -24.90
N LYS A 525 3.07 -42.59 -26.01
CA LYS A 525 3.14 -41.82 -27.26
C LYS A 525 1.75 -41.43 -27.76
N LYS A 526 0.78 -42.37 -27.76
CA LYS A 526 -0.62 -42.04 -28.11
C LYS A 526 -1.22 -40.96 -27.21
N LEU A 527 -0.93 -41.00 -25.91
CA LEU A 527 -1.40 -39.98 -24.96
C LEU A 527 -0.76 -38.60 -25.24
N LEU A 528 0.55 -38.57 -25.49
CA LEU A 528 1.27 -37.33 -25.81
C LEU A 528 0.83 -36.75 -27.15
N ASP A 529 0.62 -37.58 -28.17
CA ASP A 529 0.08 -37.17 -29.48
C ASP A 529 -1.33 -36.60 -29.33
N HIS A 530 -2.19 -37.20 -28.48
CA HIS A 530 -3.52 -36.66 -28.18
C HIS A 530 -3.46 -35.28 -27.50
N ILE A 531 -2.49 -35.06 -26.59
CA ILE A 531 -2.28 -33.77 -25.94
C ILE A 531 -1.84 -32.72 -26.96
N ASN A 532 -0.90 -33.05 -27.86
CA ASN A 532 -0.41 -32.13 -28.88
C ASN A 532 -1.53 -31.75 -29.88
N ASN A 533 -2.33 -32.73 -30.31
CA ASN A 533 -3.46 -32.48 -31.22
C ASN A 533 -4.56 -31.61 -30.58
N LYS A 534 -4.80 -31.76 -29.27
CA LYS A 534 -5.70 -30.85 -28.52
C LYS A 534 -5.11 -29.46 -28.30
N GLY A 535 -3.79 -29.33 -28.30
CA GLY A 535 -3.12 -28.02 -28.25
C GLY A 535 -3.43 -27.20 -29.50
N GLU A 536 -3.40 -27.83 -30.68
CA GLU A 536 -3.72 -27.18 -31.96
C GLU A 536 -5.22 -26.82 -32.09
N GLU A 537 -6.14 -27.61 -31.51
CA GLU A 537 -7.58 -27.30 -31.52
C GLU A 537 -8.00 -26.17 -30.56
N ASN A 538 -7.18 -25.81 -29.57
CA ASN A 538 -7.46 -24.73 -28.61
C ASN A 538 -6.71 -23.42 -28.94
N GLU A 539 -6.03 -23.34 -30.09
CA GLU A 539 -5.39 -22.12 -30.62
C GLU A 539 -6.18 -21.44 -31.77
N ILE A 540 -7.51 -21.66 -31.86
CA ILE A 540 -8.43 -20.90 -32.76
C ILE A 540 -9.09 -19.73 -32.03
#